data_AF-A0A7V9VCJ6-F1
#
_entry.id   AF-A0A7V9VCJ6-F1
#
_cell.length_a   1.000
_cell.length_b   1.000
_cell.length_c   1.000
_cell.angle_alpha   90.00
_cell.angle_beta   90.00
_cell.angle_gamma   90.00
#
_symmetry.space_group_name_H-M   'P 1'
#
loop_
_entity.id
_entity.type
_entity.pdbx_description
1 polymer ?
#
loop_
_entity_poly.entity_id
_entity_poly.type
_entity_poly.pdbx_seq_one_letter_code
_entity_poly.pdbx_strand_id
1 'polypeptide(L)'
;MLDFTSVKRGEVSMNDLAARLDMSQLRDLTEKSVSAMLDLLDGMADADVPFVPADPSARDEASADPSETGLAWTFGHVVAHTTASGDEYAAVAAEFARGVPFHGRPRYETPWPSMTTLARCRQRLVESRRIRLASLEMWPDEPHLDIGTAYWSTSGWVNAKGIFTWGLAHDADHQRQLGGIRAQALTARGEVS
;
A
#
# COMPACT_ATOMS: atom_id res chain seq x y z
N MET A 1 -12.61 4.52 -5.26
CA MET A 1 -11.91 3.77 -4.20
C MET A 1 -12.86 3.54 -3.04
N LEU A 2 -12.54 2.61 -2.13
CA LEU A 2 -13.30 2.40 -0.89
C LEU A 2 -13.10 3.61 0.05
N ASP A 3 -14.16 4.01 0.75
CA ASP A 3 -14.07 5.08 1.75
C ASP A 3 -13.68 4.50 3.12
N PHE A 4 -12.55 4.94 3.66
CA PHE A 4 -12.01 4.52 4.94
C PHE A 4 -12.27 5.53 6.08
N THR A 5 -13.05 6.59 5.82
CA THR A 5 -13.23 7.70 6.76
C THR A 5 -13.81 7.24 8.10
N SER A 6 -14.82 6.39 8.10
CA SER A 6 -15.44 5.87 9.33
C SER A 6 -14.47 5.01 10.15
N VAL A 7 -13.65 4.18 9.49
CA VAL A 7 -12.60 3.39 10.16
C VAL A 7 -11.56 4.31 10.79
N LYS A 8 -11.11 5.33 10.06
CA LYS A 8 -10.11 6.31 10.56
C LYS A 8 -10.61 7.14 11.73
N ARG A 9 -11.92 7.38 11.81
CA ARG A 9 -12.58 8.03 12.95
C ARG A 9 -12.88 7.06 14.11
N GLY A 10 -12.63 5.76 13.93
CA GLY A 10 -12.95 4.73 14.92
C GLY A 10 -14.44 4.46 15.09
N GLU A 11 -15.27 4.88 14.12
CA GLU A 11 -16.74 4.70 14.15
C GLU A 11 -17.14 3.26 13.81
N VAL A 12 -16.35 2.57 12.99
CA VAL A 12 -16.52 1.15 12.62
C VAL A 12 -15.16 0.45 12.60
N SER A 13 -15.13 -0.87 12.84
CA SER A 13 -13.89 -1.64 12.69
C SER A 13 -13.56 -1.90 11.22
N MET A 14 -12.30 -2.25 10.92
CA MET A 14 -11.93 -2.67 9.57
C MET A 14 -12.66 -3.96 9.14
N ASN A 15 -12.92 -4.87 10.07
CA ASN A 15 -13.70 -6.07 9.78
C ASN A 15 -15.16 -5.74 9.41
N ASP A 16 -15.79 -4.76 10.07
CA ASP A 16 -17.17 -4.36 9.74
C ASP A 16 -17.28 -3.77 8.33
N LEU A 17 -16.25 -3.02 7.92
CA LEU A 17 -16.14 -2.50 6.56
C LEU A 17 -15.91 -3.64 5.56
N ALA A 18 -14.95 -4.51 5.84
CA ALA A 18 -14.52 -5.59 4.96
C ALA A 18 -15.55 -6.73 4.83
N ALA A 19 -16.40 -6.95 5.85
CA ALA A 19 -17.47 -7.96 5.82
C ALA A 19 -18.48 -7.73 4.69
N ARG A 20 -18.61 -6.49 4.23
CA ARG A 20 -19.50 -6.08 3.12
C ARG A 20 -18.92 -6.35 1.74
N LEU A 21 -17.65 -6.75 1.68
CA LEU A 21 -16.92 -6.96 0.43
C LEU A 21 -16.89 -8.45 0.09
N ASP A 22 -17.21 -8.79 -1.16
CA ASP A 22 -16.95 -10.10 -1.74
C ASP A 22 -15.58 -10.13 -2.44
N MET A 23 -15.17 -11.33 -2.90
CA MET A 23 -13.88 -11.53 -3.57
C MET A 23 -13.75 -10.74 -4.88
N SER A 24 -14.84 -10.56 -5.62
CA SER A 24 -14.82 -9.78 -6.86
C SER A 24 -14.59 -8.30 -6.56
N GLN A 25 -15.18 -7.78 -5.48
CA GLN A 25 -14.98 -6.41 -5.03
C GLN A 25 -13.56 -6.18 -4.52
N LEU A 26 -12.97 -7.14 -3.79
CA LEU A 26 -11.56 -7.06 -3.36
C LEU A 26 -10.61 -7.04 -4.56
N ARG A 27 -10.89 -7.85 -5.59
CA ARG A 27 -10.15 -7.85 -6.86
C ARG A 27 -10.26 -6.48 -7.56
N ASP A 28 -11.48 -5.99 -7.75
CA ASP A 28 -11.74 -4.69 -8.40
C ASP A 28 -11.08 -3.53 -7.66
N LEU A 29 -11.13 -3.54 -6.33
CA LEU A 29 -10.50 -2.51 -5.50
C LEU A 29 -8.97 -2.55 -5.61
N THR A 30 -8.38 -3.75 -5.70
CA THR A 30 -6.93 -3.93 -5.92
C THR A 30 -6.52 -3.36 -7.27
N GLU A 31 -7.26 -3.70 -8.34
CA GLU A 31 -7.02 -3.17 -9.69
C GLU A 31 -7.13 -1.65 -9.74
N LYS A 32 -8.17 -1.09 -9.13
CA LYS A 32 -8.38 0.37 -9.04
C LYS A 32 -7.27 1.05 -8.24
N SER A 33 -6.87 0.47 -7.11
CA SER A 33 -5.82 1.02 -6.25
C SER A 33 -4.49 1.11 -7.00
N VAL A 34 -4.06 0.03 -7.64
CA VAL A 34 -2.78 0.04 -8.37
C VAL A 34 -2.87 0.86 -9.65
N SER A 35 -4.01 0.90 -10.34
CA SER A 35 -4.17 1.75 -11.52
C SER A 35 -4.05 3.23 -11.16
N ALA A 36 -4.66 3.67 -10.06
CA ALA A 36 -4.49 5.06 -9.59
C ALA A 36 -3.02 5.43 -9.34
N MET A 37 -2.21 4.51 -8.80
CA MET A 37 -0.76 4.75 -8.63
C MET A 37 0.01 4.75 -9.95
N LEU A 38 -0.40 3.93 -10.93
CA LEU A 38 0.19 3.95 -12.27
C LEU A 38 -0.12 5.24 -13.03
N ASP A 39 -1.35 5.74 -12.91
CA ASP A 39 -1.80 6.99 -13.55
C ASP A 39 -1.00 8.19 -13.02
N LEU A 40 -0.51 8.15 -11.79
CA LEU A 40 0.37 9.19 -11.24
C LEU A 40 1.72 9.28 -11.97
N LEU A 41 2.17 8.23 -12.65
CA LEU A 41 3.40 8.26 -13.45
C LEU A 41 3.24 9.12 -14.72
N ASP A 42 2.01 9.41 -15.15
CA ASP A 42 1.77 10.13 -16.39
C ASP A 42 2.22 11.59 -16.29
N GLY A 43 2.97 12.02 -17.32
CA GLY A 43 3.60 13.34 -17.37
C GLY A 43 4.84 13.49 -16.49
N MET A 44 5.23 12.47 -15.73
CA MET A 44 6.51 12.47 -15.03
C MET A 44 7.67 12.14 -15.97
N ALA A 45 8.89 12.45 -15.54
CA ALA A 45 10.14 11.99 -16.14
C ALA A 45 10.99 11.26 -15.09
N ASP A 46 12.02 10.53 -15.52
CA ASP A 46 12.91 9.81 -14.58
C ASP A 46 13.52 10.73 -13.51
N ALA A 47 13.80 11.99 -13.85
CA ALA A 47 14.33 12.98 -12.91
C ALA A 47 13.37 13.35 -11.76
N ASP A 48 12.05 13.11 -11.90
CA ASP A 48 11.08 13.36 -10.82
C ASP A 48 11.05 12.24 -9.78
N VAL A 49 11.45 11.03 -10.17
CA VAL A 49 11.36 9.87 -9.29
C VAL A 49 12.24 10.02 -8.05
N PRO A 50 13.52 10.43 -8.17
CA PRO A 50 14.38 10.69 -7.02
C PRO A 50 14.25 12.13 -6.47
N PHE A 51 13.32 12.95 -6.97
CA PHE A 51 13.09 14.29 -6.43
C PHE A 51 12.71 14.20 -4.95
N VAL A 52 13.42 14.97 -4.11
CA VAL A 52 13.18 15.04 -2.67
C VAL A 52 12.14 16.14 -2.41
N PRO A 53 10.92 15.78 -1.99
CA PRO A 53 9.87 16.77 -1.73
C PRO A 53 10.15 17.55 -0.46
N ALA A 54 9.57 18.75 -0.36
CA ALA A 54 9.43 19.41 0.92
C ALA A 54 8.33 18.69 1.73
N ASP A 55 8.73 18.10 2.85
CA ASP A 55 7.84 17.47 3.84
C ASP A 55 8.28 17.86 5.26
N PRO A 56 7.75 18.96 5.81
CA PRO A 56 8.04 19.39 7.18
C PRO A 56 7.60 18.39 8.25
N SER A 57 6.75 17.42 7.89
CA SER A 57 6.25 16.37 8.77
C SER A 57 6.96 15.03 8.58
N ALA A 58 8.01 14.97 7.75
CA ALA A 58 8.77 13.74 7.49
C ALA A 58 9.25 13.13 8.81
N ARG A 59 8.66 12.00 9.17
CA ARG A 59 8.97 11.25 10.38
C ARG A 59 8.59 9.79 10.18
N ASP A 60 9.59 8.96 9.95
CA ASP A 60 9.46 7.52 9.83
C ASP A 60 10.13 6.82 11.03
N GLU A 61 9.36 6.64 12.10
CA GLU A 61 9.84 5.93 13.30
C GLU A 61 10.06 4.43 13.09
N ALA A 62 9.57 3.87 11.96
CA ALA A 62 9.74 2.48 11.61
C ALA A 62 10.95 2.23 10.71
N SER A 63 11.72 3.28 10.37
CA SER A 63 12.93 3.16 9.55
C SER A 63 13.93 2.17 10.15
N ALA A 64 14.50 1.31 9.31
CA ALA A 64 15.59 0.42 9.70
C ALA A 64 16.90 1.17 9.96
N ASP A 65 17.06 2.37 9.39
CA ASP A 65 18.20 3.26 9.62
C ASP A 65 17.73 4.53 10.36
N PRO A 66 18.18 4.75 11.61
CA PRO A 66 17.81 5.94 12.38
C PRO A 66 18.16 7.27 11.69
N SER A 67 19.19 7.29 10.83
CA SER A 67 19.56 8.49 10.06
C SER A 67 18.54 8.84 8.97
N GLU A 68 17.68 7.90 8.59
CA GLU A 68 16.61 8.09 7.60
C GLU A 68 15.27 8.52 8.22
N THR A 69 15.14 8.51 9.54
CA THR A 69 13.87 8.81 10.27
C THR A 69 13.26 10.16 9.88
N GLY A 70 14.08 11.19 9.61
CA GLY A 70 13.61 12.53 9.25
C GLY A 70 13.62 12.81 7.74
N LEU A 71 13.88 11.81 6.90
CA LEU A 71 13.98 12.01 5.45
C LEU A 71 12.60 12.07 4.81
N ALA A 72 12.40 13.09 3.99
CA ALA A 72 11.26 13.16 3.11
C ALA A 72 11.36 12.04 2.05
N TRP A 73 10.29 11.26 1.89
CA TRP A 73 10.29 10.14 0.96
C TRP A 73 10.12 10.63 -0.47
N THR A 74 10.98 10.14 -1.37
CA THR A 74 10.86 10.38 -2.82
C THR A 74 9.71 9.57 -3.40
N PHE A 75 9.33 9.84 -4.65
CA PHE A 75 8.29 9.05 -5.33
C PHE A 75 8.68 7.57 -5.39
N GLY A 76 9.95 7.28 -5.72
CA GLY A 76 10.48 5.92 -5.76
C GLY A 76 10.44 5.22 -4.40
N HIS A 77 10.69 5.94 -3.31
CA HIS A 77 10.58 5.41 -1.95
C HIS A 77 9.13 5.02 -1.64
N VAL A 78 8.17 5.93 -1.83
CA VAL A 78 6.76 5.64 -1.54
C VAL A 78 6.26 4.43 -2.37
N VAL A 79 6.69 4.28 -3.63
CA VAL A 79 6.36 3.09 -4.45
C VAL A 79 6.95 1.80 -3.85
N ALA A 80 8.21 1.81 -3.44
CA ALA A 80 8.83 0.64 -2.78
C ALA A 80 8.07 0.25 -1.51
N HIS A 81 7.81 1.23 -0.65
CA HIS A 81 7.14 1.04 0.63
C HIS A 81 5.71 0.52 0.49
N THR A 82 4.89 1.20 -0.32
CA THR A 82 3.47 0.89 -0.45
C THR A 82 3.25 -0.49 -1.09
N THR A 83 4.07 -0.85 -2.08
CA THR A 83 3.99 -2.18 -2.70
C THR A 83 4.46 -3.29 -1.76
N ALA A 84 5.46 -3.04 -0.92
CA ALA A 84 5.89 -4.00 0.11
C ALA A 84 4.79 -4.25 1.15
N SER A 85 4.12 -3.20 1.64
CA SER A 85 2.99 -3.32 2.57
C SER A 85 1.78 -4.01 1.94
N GLY A 86 1.42 -3.64 0.70
CA GLY A 86 0.30 -4.26 -0.02
C GLY A 86 0.51 -5.76 -0.27
N ASP A 87 1.72 -6.16 -0.67
CA ASP A 87 2.07 -7.57 -0.92
C ASP A 87 2.10 -8.37 0.38
N GLU A 88 2.68 -7.82 1.45
CA GLU A 88 2.72 -8.41 2.78
C GLU A 88 1.32 -8.70 3.31
N TYR A 89 0.42 -7.71 3.29
CA TYR A 89 -0.93 -7.89 3.80
C TYR A 89 -1.75 -8.84 2.94
N ALA A 90 -1.54 -8.87 1.62
CA ALA A 90 -2.18 -9.84 0.74
C ALA A 90 -1.71 -11.27 1.03
N ALA A 91 -0.42 -11.47 1.30
CA ALA A 91 0.13 -12.78 1.69
C ALA A 91 -0.45 -13.26 3.03
N VAL A 92 -0.45 -12.41 4.06
CA VAL A 92 -1.04 -12.73 5.37
C VAL A 92 -2.54 -13.03 5.23
N ALA A 93 -3.26 -12.27 4.41
CA ALA A 93 -4.67 -12.52 4.17
C ALA A 93 -4.94 -13.90 3.56
N ALA A 94 -4.11 -14.32 2.60
CA ALA A 94 -4.20 -15.65 1.99
C ALA A 94 -3.90 -16.78 2.99
N GLU A 95 -2.96 -16.57 3.91
CA GLU A 95 -2.68 -17.49 5.01
C GLU A 95 -3.88 -17.61 5.97
N PHE A 96 -4.45 -16.48 6.41
CA PHE A 96 -5.63 -16.48 7.27
C PHE A 96 -6.84 -17.16 6.62
N ALA A 97 -7.10 -16.87 5.35
CA ALA A 97 -8.20 -17.47 4.59
C ALA A 97 -8.09 -19.01 4.50
N ARG A 98 -6.89 -19.56 4.69
CA ARG A 98 -6.59 -21.00 4.68
C ARG A 98 -6.41 -21.61 6.06
N GLY A 99 -6.71 -20.87 7.13
CA GLY A 99 -6.63 -21.39 8.49
C GLY A 99 -5.21 -21.38 9.09
N VAL A 100 -4.27 -20.61 8.54
CA VAL A 100 -2.91 -20.51 9.08
C VAL A 100 -2.85 -19.38 10.14
N PRO A 101 -2.45 -19.66 11.39
CA PRO A 101 -2.28 -18.64 12.42
C PRO A 101 -1.16 -17.64 12.07
N PHE A 102 -1.29 -16.40 12.54
CA PHE A 102 -0.25 -15.39 12.33
C PHE A 102 1.07 -15.80 12.97
N HIS A 103 2.14 -15.85 12.17
CA HIS A 103 3.47 -16.25 12.60
C HIS A 103 4.56 -15.24 12.22
N GLY A 104 4.18 -14.00 11.92
CA GLY A 104 5.09 -12.93 11.55
C GLY A 104 4.78 -12.31 10.20
N ARG A 105 5.54 -11.26 9.85
CA ARG A 105 5.31 -10.43 8.66
C ARG A 105 6.12 -10.99 7.48
N PRO A 106 5.50 -11.50 6.40
CA PRO A 106 6.22 -11.94 5.20
C PRO A 106 6.62 -10.73 4.33
N ARG A 107 7.31 -9.74 4.94
CA ARG A 107 7.66 -8.49 4.28
C ARG A 107 8.98 -8.62 3.53
N TYR A 108 8.95 -8.21 2.26
CA TYR A 108 10.16 -7.89 1.51
C TYR A 108 9.97 -6.52 0.85
N GLU A 109 10.86 -5.59 1.16
CA GLU A 109 10.84 -4.25 0.58
C GLU A 109 12.01 -4.09 -0.39
N THR A 110 11.70 -3.67 -1.62
CA THR A 110 12.74 -3.36 -2.61
C THR A 110 13.58 -2.21 -2.06
N PRO A 111 14.92 -2.26 -2.11
CA PRO A 111 15.76 -1.17 -1.62
C PRO A 111 15.40 0.14 -2.32
N TRP A 112 14.78 1.07 -1.59
CA TRP A 112 14.25 2.31 -2.17
C TRP A 112 15.29 3.16 -2.90
N PRO A 113 16.60 3.21 -2.53
CA PRO A 113 17.59 4.00 -3.29
C PRO A 113 17.79 3.50 -4.73
N SER A 114 17.37 2.26 -5.02
CA SER A 114 17.40 1.71 -6.37
C SER A 114 16.21 2.16 -7.25
N MET A 115 15.19 2.77 -6.67
CA MET A 115 13.96 3.20 -7.34
C MET A 115 14.12 4.60 -7.93
N THR A 116 14.92 4.71 -9.00
CA THR A 116 15.30 6.01 -9.59
C THR A 116 14.68 6.30 -10.96
N THR A 117 13.91 5.38 -11.54
CA THR A 117 13.31 5.54 -12.88
C THR A 117 11.83 5.20 -12.89
N LEU A 118 11.09 5.79 -13.83
CA LEU A 118 9.67 5.51 -14.06
C LEU A 118 9.46 4.06 -14.48
N ALA A 119 10.37 3.52 -15.30
CA ALA A 119 10.31 2.12 -15.74
C ALA A 119 10.33 1.18 -14.53
N ARG A 120 11.20 1.44 -13.55
CA ARG A 120 11.30 0.61 -12.34
C ARG A 120 10.09 0.77 -11.43
N CYS A 121 9.59 1.99 -11.26
CA CYS A 121 8.35 2.24 -10.51
C CYS A 121 7.15 1.51 -11.14
N ARG A 122 6.99 1.63 -12.46
CA ARG A 122 5.94 0.96 -13.23
C ARG A 122 6.04 -0.56 -13.10
N GLN A 123 7.24 -1.12 -13.29
CA GLN A 123 7.47 -2.55 -13.13
C GLN A 123 7.06 -3.03 -11.73
N ARG A 124 7.49 -2.33 -10.69
CA ARG A 124 7.21 -2.71 -9.30
C ARG A 124 5.70 -2.66 -8.98
N LEU A 125 4.99 -1.63 -9.46
CA LEU A 125 3.54 -1.52 -9.31
C LEU A 125 2.80 -2.66 -10.04
N VAL A 126 3.19 -2.97 -11.28
CA VAL A 126 2.59 -4.08 -12.06
C VAL A 126 2.88 -5.43 -11.41
N GLU A 127 4.07 -5.63 -10.88
CA GLU A 127 4.41 -6.85 -10.14
C GLU A 127 3.57 -6.99 -8.87
N SER A 128 3.46 -5.93 -8.06
CA SER A 128 2.63 -5.93 -6.84
C SER A 128 1.15 -6.21 -7.16
N ARG A 129 0.62 -5.62 -8.24
CA ARG A 129 -0.72 -5.98 -8.75
C ARG A 129 -0.86 -7.48 -8.97
N ARG A 130 0.06 -8.06 -9.76
CA ARG A 130 0.05 -9.50 -10.07
C ARG A 130 0.10 -10.35 -8.80
N ILE A 131 0.97 -10.00 -7.84
CA ILE A 131 1.13 -10.71 -6.57
C ILE A 131 -0.18 -10.67 -5.77
N ARG A 132 -0.74 -9.47 -5.55
CA ARG A 132 -1.95 -9.29 -4.74
C ARG A 132 -3.18 -9.99 -5.34
N LEU A 133 -3.32 -9.96 -6.66
CA LEU A 133 -4.37 -10.69 -7.37
C LEU A 133 -4.20 -12.21 -7.23
N ALA A 134 -2.98 -12.72 -7.41
CA ALA A 134 -2.68 -14.13 -7.20
C ALA A 134 -2.92 -14.57 -5.75
N SER A 135 -2.62 -13.72 -4.76
CA SER A 135 -2.93 -14.00 -3.35
C SER A 135 -4.43 -14.15 -3.11
N LEU A 136 -5.28 -13.36 -3.78
CA LEU A 136 -6.74 -13.53 -3.71
C LEU A 136 -7.20 -14.84 -4.37
N GLU A 137 -6.53 -15.28 -5.44
CA GLU A 137 -6.82 -16.57 -6.11
C GLU A 137 -6.42 -17.79 -5.26
N MET A 138 -5.59 -17.61 -4.24
CA MET A 138 -5.24 -18.66 -3.28
C MET A 138 -6.31 -18.92 -2.21
N TRP A 139 -7.33 -18.06 -2.10
CA TRP A 139 -8.39 -18.22 -1.12
C TRP A 139 -9.32 -19.36 -1.54
N PRO A 140 -9.73 -20.25 -0.62
CA PRO A 140 -10.75 -21.24 -0.93
C PRO A 140 -12.11 -20.54 -1.16
N ASP A 141 -13.03 -21.21 -1.86
CA ASP A 141 -14.39 -20.70 -2.10
C ASP A 141 -15.10 -20.36 -0.76
N GLU A 142 -14.79 -21.11 0.30
CA GLU A 142 -15.21 -20.85 1.68
C GLU A 142 -13.98 -20.50 2.55
N PRO A 143 -13.59 -19.22 2.64
CA PRO A 143 -12.42 -18.80 3.42
C PRO A 143 -12.65 -18.91 4.93
N HIS A 144 -11.60 -19.30 5.66
CA HIS A 144 -11.58 -19.22 7.12
C HIS A 144 -11.55 -17.75 7.55
N LEU A 145 -12.58 -17.32 8.29
CA LEU A 145 -12.72 -15.94 8.77
C LEU A 145 -12.62 -15.79 10.29
N ASP A 146 -12.48 -16.91 11.02
CA ASP A 146 -12.31 -16.95 12.48
C ASP A 146 -10.84 -16.85 12.91
N ILE A 147 -9.90 -16.91 11.96
CA ILE A 147 -8.48 -16.68 12.19
C ILE A 147 -8.14 -15.24 11.85
N GLY A 148 -7.36 -14.63 12.73
CA GLY A 148 -6.94 -13.24 12.60
C GLY A 148 -5.99 -12.84 13.70
N THR A 149 -5.57 -11.58 13.67
CA THR A 149 -4.66 -11.01 14.67
C THR A 149 -4.93 -9.51 14.84
N ALA A 150 -4.48 -8.95 15.96
CA ALA A 150 -4.27 -7.51 16.05
C ALA A 150 -2.87 -7.20 15.50
N TYR A 151 -2.80 -6.75 14.25
CA TYR A 151 -1.56 -6.63 13.50
C TYR A 151 -0.65 -5.51 14.04
N TRP A 152 -1.24 -4.46 14.58
CA TRP A 152 -0.60 -3.44 15.41
C TRP A 152 -1.55 -3.02 16.54
N SER A 153 -1.06 -2.29 17.55
CA SER A 153 -1.82 -2.01 18.77
C SER A 153 -3.18 -1.34 18.56
N THR A 154 -3.34 -0.56 17.49
CA THR A 154 -4.57 0.16 17.16
C THR A 154 -5.34 -0.42 15.97
N SER A 155 -4.91 -1.52 15.35
CA SER A 155 -5.61 -2.10 14.19
C SER A 155 -6.97 -2.70 14.53
N GLY A 156 -7.17 -3.05 15.81
CA GLY A 156 -8.18 -4.02 16.24
C GLY A 156 -7.86 -5.43 15.72
N TRP A 157 -8.63 -6.43 16.17
CA TRP A 157 -8.52 -7.79 15.61
C TRP A 157 -9.04 -7.80 14.17
N VAL A 158 -8.26 -8.34 13.24
CA VAL A 158 -8.62 -8.44 11.82
C VAL A 158 -8.40 -9.84 11.28
N ASN A 159 -9.37 -10.33 10.49
CA ASN A 159 -9.26 -11.60 9.76
C ASN A 159 -8.71 -11.39 8.34
N ALA A 160 -8.78 -12.42 7.49
CA ALA A 160 -8.32 -12.37 6.10
C ALA A 160 -8.85 -11.16 5.32
N LYS A 161 -10.17 -10.89 5.38
CA LYS A 161 -10.76 -9.74 4.70
C LYS A 161 -10.29 -8.42 5.30
N GLY A 162 -10.26 -8.34 6.63
CA GLY A 162 -9.82 -7.14 7.34
C GLY A 162 -8.38 -6.74 7.02
N ILE A 163 -7.43 -7.68 7.08
CA ILE A 163 -6.02 -7.37 6.83
C ILE A 163 -5.76 -7.04 5.36
N PHE A 164 -6.42 -7.72 4.41
CA PHE A 164 -6.34 -7.35 2.99
C PHE A 164 -6.86 -5.92 2.76
N THR A 165 -7.96 -5.57 3.41
CA THR A 165 -8.60 -4.25 3.29
C THR A 165 -7.77 -3.14 3.94
N TRP A 166 -7.01 -3.44 4.99
CA TRP A 166 -5.98 -2.54 5.52
C TRP A 166 -4.90 -2.21 4.49
N GLY A 167 -4.52 -3.13 3.61
CA GLY A 167 -3.61 -2.82 2.50
C GLY A 167 -4.18 -1.83 1.50
N LEU A 168 -5.47 -1.92 1.20
CA LEU A 168 -6.15 -0.93 0.36
C LEU A 168 -6.24 0.45 1.04
N ALA A 169 -6.43 0.48 2.37
CA ALA A 169 -6.42 1.72 3.14
C ALA A 169 -5.03 2.37 3.15
N HIS A 170 -3.99 1.57 3.34
CA HIS A 170 -2.60 1.99 3.28
C HIS A 170 -2.24 2.56 1.90
N ASP A 171 -2.63 1.89 0.82
CA ASP A 171 -2.46 2.42 -0.55
C ASP A 171 -3.12 3.80 -0.70
N ALA A 172 -4.37 3.95 -0.23
CA ALA A 172 -5.11 5.20 -0.38
C ALA A 172 -4.44 6.39 0.33
N ASP A 173 -3.69 6.14 1.40
CA ASP A 173 -2.90 7.16 2.11
C ASP A 173 -1.65 7.54 1.30
N HIS A 174 -0.91 6.54 0.81
CA HIS A 174 0.27 6.79 0.00
C HIS A 174 -0.03 7.32 -1.40
N GLN A 175 -1.21 7.06 -1.98
CA GLN A 175 -1.64 7.69 -3.22
C GLN A 175 -1.72 9.22 -3.08
N ARG A 176 -2.21 9.73 -1.95
CA ARG A 176 -2.23 11.17 -1.68
C ARG A 176 -0.81 11.72 -1.54
N GLN A 177 0.07 10.98 -0.87
CA GLN A 177 1.49 11.34 -0.75
C GLN A 177 2.17 11.38 -2.12
N LEU A 178 2.04 10.34 -2.94
CA LEU A 178 2.56 10.27 -4.31
C LEU A 178 2.05 11.43 -5.17
N GLY A 179 0.75 11.77 -5.07
CA GLY A 179 0.18 12.92 -5.76
C GLY A 179 0.81 14.25 -5.35
N GLY A 180 1.07 14.44 -4.05
CA GLY A 180 1.77 15.61 -3.53
C GLY A 180 3.22 15.71 -4.02
N ILE A 181 3.95 14.60 -4.00
CA ILE A 181 5.33 14.53 -4.49
C ILE A 181 5.38 14.85 -5.98
N ARG A 182 4.50 14.22 -6.77
CA ARG A 182 4.35 14.46 -8.21
C ARG A 182 4.11 15.94 -8.49
N ALA A 183 3.18 16.57 -7.78
CA ALA A 183 2.89 17.99 -7.99
C ALA A 183 4.13 18.87 -7.73
N GLN A 184 4.87 18.62 -6.64
CA GLN A 184 6.09 19.37 -6.34
C GLN A 184 7.18 19.16 -7.40
N ALA A 185 7.40 17.91 -7.83
CA ALA A 185 8.40 17.58 -8.84
C ALA A 185 8.10 18.24 -10.20
N LEU A 186 6.85 18.21 -10.65
CA LEU A 186 6.44 18.85 -11.91
C LEU A 186 6.57 20.38 -11.85
N THR A 187 6.20 21.01 -10.72
CA THR A 187 6.41 22.44 -10.51
C THR A 187 7.90 22.79 -10.55
N ALA A 188 8.76 22.00 -9.88
CA ALA A 188 10.20 22.22 -9.88
C ALA A 188 10.83 22.08 -11.29
N ARG A 189 10.23 21.25 -12.15
CA ARG A 189 10.65 21.10 -13.55
C ARG A 189 10.10 22.18 -14.49
N GLY A 190 9.08 22.94 -14.07
CA GLY A 190 8.43 23.97 -14.90
C GLY A 190 7.28 23.46 -15.77
N GLU A 191 6.68 22.32 -15.44
CA GLU A 191 5.56 21.70 -16.17
C GLU A 191 4.18 22.08 -15.62
N VAL A 192 4.13 22.82 -14.50
CA VAL A 192 2.90 23.33 -13.88
C VAL A 192 3.11 24.81 -13.60
N SER A 193 2.36 25.66 -14.31
CA SER A 193 2.22 27.10 -14.07
C SER A 193 0.89 27.41 -13.40
#